data_AF-A0AA35Y9T9-F1
#
_entry.id   AF-A0AA35Y9T9-F1
#
_cell.length_a   1.000
_cell.length_b   1.000
_cell.length_c   1.000
_cell.angle_alpha   90.00
_cell.angle_beta   90.00
_cell.angle_gamma   90.00
#
_symmetry.space_group_name_H-M   'P 1'
#
loop_
_entity.id
_entity.type
_entity.pdbx_description
1 polymer ?
#
loop_
_entity_poly.entity_id
_entity_poly.type
_entity_poly.pdbx_seq_one_letter_code
_entity_poly.pdbx_strand_id
1 'polypeptide(L)'
;MSNRFAAYPSLNGHATYPTPGVVMQGTDVIGIKNDAAKSDKFLDVKDKYLIMAAEYTSDVIEPPWVNYARKWGPKITYEIGKEIEKLENSLTGIVGSAIGSLLDIIPTEFSSEDGPTGPKMKPEWDGDER
;
A
#
# COMPACT_ATOMS: atom_id res chain seq x y z
N MET A 1 28.85 10.17 -5.48
CA MET A 1 27.80 9.28 -4.93
C MET A 1 26.71 9.16 -5.98
N SER A 2 26.36 7.93 -6.37
CA SER A 2 25.38 7.69 -7.44
C SER A 2 23.98 7.67 -6.83
N ASN A 3 23.17 8.70 -7.09
CA ASN A 3 21.75 8.80 -6.71
C ASN A 3 20.84 7.85 -7.52
N ARG A 4 21.27 6.60 -7.71
CA ARG A 4 20.45 5.58 -8.39
C ARG A 4 19.67 4.83 -7.32
N PHE A 5 18.49 5.33 -7.01
CA PHE A 5 17.51 4.60 -6.23
C PHE A 5 16.93 3.47 -7.09
N ALA A 6 17.01 2.23 -6.61
CA ALA A 6 16.36 1.09 -7.22
C ALA A 6 15.43 0.47 -6.19
N ALA A 7 14.13 0.53 -6.47
CA ALA A 7 13.09 -0.09 -5.67
C ALA A 7 12.50 -1.27 -6.45
N TYR A 8 12.29 -2.38 -5.75
CA TYR A 8 11.68 -3.60 -6.29
C TYR A 8 10.24 -3.69 -5.78
N PRO A 9 9.22 -3.45 -6.63
CA PRO A 9 7.83 -3.53 -6.20
C PRO A 9 7.43 -4.97 -5.88
N SER A 10 6.58 -5.16 -4.88
CA SER A 10 5.97 -6.46 -4.58
C SER A 10 4.97 -6.89 -5.65
N LEU A 11 4.87 -8.20 -5.89
CA LEU A 11 3.87 -8.78 -6.80
C LEU A 11 2.42 -8.63 -6.29
N ASN A 12 2.21 -8.79 -4.99
CA ASN A 12 0.88 -8.94 -4.37
C ASN A 12 0.55 -7.83 -3.35
N GLY A 13 1.31 -6.75 -3.36
CA GLY A 13 1.17 -5.68 -2.37
C GLY A 13 1.67 -4.34 -2.89
N HIS A 14 1.58 -3.33 -2.02
CA HIS A 14 1.95 -1.94 -2.34
C HIS A 14 3.38 -1.61 -1.89
N ALA A 15 4.09 -2.58 -1.31
CA ALA A 15 5.42 -2.41 -0.76
C ALA A 15 6.48 -2.32 -1.87
N THR A 16 7.55 -1.58 -1.57
CA THR A 16 8.77 -1.58 -2.38
C THR A 16 9.95 -1.97 -1.51
N TYR A 17 10.81 -2.82 -2.04
CA TYR A 17 11.97 -3.35 -1.31
C TYR A 17 13.28 -2.84 -1.90
N PRO A 18 14.35 -2.72 -1.09
CA PRO A 18 15.67 -2.30 -1.57
C PRO A 18 16.42 -3.39 -2.33
N THR A 19 15.97 -4.65 -2.21
CA THR A 19 16.57 -5.83 -2.84
C THR A 19 15.49 -6.76 -3.41
N PRO A 20 15.78 -7.50 -4.50
CA PRO A 20 14.89 -8.56 -4.96
C PRO A 20 14.88 -9.72 -3.96
N GLY A 21 13.79 -10.46 -3.90
CA GLY A 21 13.63 -11.60 -3.01
C GLY A 21 12.18 -11.80 -2.59
N VAL A 22 12.00 -12.63 -1.57
CA VAL A 22 10.70 -12.89 -0.95
C VAL A 22 10.67 -12.16 0.38
N VAL A 23 9.67 -11.33 0.58
CA VAL A 23 9.37 -10.71 1.88
C VAL A 23 8.03 -11.23 2.36
N MET A 24 8.01 -11.78 3.57
CA MET A 24 6.79 -12.24 4.22
C MET A 24 6.26 -11.11 5.11
N GLN A 25 5.00 -10.71 4.93
CA GLN A 25 4.33 -9.68 5.73
C GLN A 25 3.17 -10.31 6.48
N GLY A 26 3.09 -10.15 7.81
CA GLY A 26 2.03 -10.73 8.63
C GLY A 26 2.58 -11.40 9.89
N THR A 27 1.84 -12.37 10.40
CA THR A 27 2.19 -13.15 11.60
C THR A 27 2.85 -14.48 11.23
N ASP A 28 3.33 -15.22 12.23
CA ASP A 28 3.86 -16.59 12.06
C ASP A 28 2.82 -17.59 11.56
N VAL A 29 1.52 -17.23 11.59
CA VAL A 29 0.40 -18.11 11.23
C VAL A 29 -0.23 -17.72 9.88
N ILE A 30 -0.39 -16.42 9.64
CA ILE A 30 -1.03 -15.88 8.43
C ILE A 30 -0.25 -14.68 7.94
N GLY A 31 0.05 -14.65 6.64
CA GLY A 31 0.75 -13.53 6.02
C GLY A 31 0.73 -13.53 4.50
N ILE A 32 1.12 -12.40 3.92
CA ILE A 32 1.26 -12.14 2.49
C ILE A 32 2.70 -12.46 2.07
N LYS A 33 2.82 -13.22 0.99
CA LYS A 33 4.09 -13.50 0.32
C LYS A 33 4.31 -12.46 -0.78
N ASN A 34 5.24 -11.54 -0.53
CA ASN A 34 5.63 -10.52 -1.49
C ASN A 34 6.90 -10.95 -2.21
N ASP A 35 6.73 -11.57 -3.37
CA ASP A 35 7.82 -11.83 -4.30
C ASP A 35 8.17 -10.54 -5.05
N ALA A 36 9.44 -10.18 -5.05
CA ALA A 36 9.97 -9.03 -5.77
C ALA A 36 11.17 -9.46 -6.61
N ALA A 37 11.14 -9.15 -7.90
CA ALA A 37 12.20 -9.48 -8.84
C ALA A 37 12.62 -8.26 -9.63
N LYS A 38 13.85 -8.27 -10.13
CA LYS A 38 14.28 -7.26 -11.09
C LYS A 38 13.45 -7.41 -12.36
N SER A 39 12.91 -6.30 -12.85
CA SER A 39 12.26 -6.23 -14.15
C SER A 39 12.87 -5.13 -15.00
N ASP A 40 12.49 -5.11 -16.28
CA ASP A 40 12.76 -4.02 -17.21
C ASP A 40 11.82 -2.82 -16.98
N LYS A 41 10.81 -2.95 -16.11
CA LYS A 41 9.93 -1.87 -15.66
C LYS A 41 10.56 -1.20 -14.45
N PHE A 42 11.22 -0.07 -14.66
CA PHE A 42 11.81 0.74 -13.59
C PHE A 42 11.39 2.20 -13.71
N LEU A 43 11.31 2.87 -12.57
CA LEU A 43 11.10 4.31 -12.50
C LEU A 43 12.47 5.01 -12.54
N ASP A 44 12.79 5.67 -13.65
CA ASP A 44 13.98 6.50 -13.75
C ASP A 44 13.68 7.94 -13.30
N VAL A 45 14.02 8.25 -12.06
CA VAL A 45 13.86 9.59 -11.47
C VAL A 45 14.98 10.57 -11.85
N LYS A 46 16.02 10.11 -12.56
CA LYS A 46 17.18 10.94 -12.90
C LYS A 46 16.87 11.94 -14.01
N ASP A 47 16.19 11.47 -15.05
CA ASP A 47 16.04 12.25 -16.28
C ASP A 47 14.70 13.01 -16.36
N LYS A 48 13.68 12.61 -15.59
CA LYS A 48 12.37 13.25 -15.56
C LYS A 48 11.84 13.32 -14.12
N TYR A 49 12.13 14.44 -13.46
CA TYR A 49 11.57 14.76 -12.16
C TYR A 49 10.93 16.14 -12.19
N LEU A 50 10.08 16.41 -11.19
CA LEU A 50 9.53 17.72 -10.97
C LEU A 50 9.73 18.12 -9.49
N ILE A 51 10.21 19.33 -9.27
CA ILE A 51 10.37 19.88 -7.92
C ILE A 51 8.99 20.39 -7.48
N MET A 52 8.50 19.91 -6.34
CA MET A 52 7.17 20.26 -5.82
C MET A 52 7.23 21.32 -4.72
N ALA A 53 8.33 21.38 -3.97
CA ALA A 53 8.57 22.36 -2.92
C ALA A 53 10.07 22.57 -2.73
N ALA A 54 10.47 23.80 -2.38
CA ALA A 54 11.82 24.13 -1.97
C ALA A 54 11.76 25.26 -0.93
N GLU A 55 12.17 24.99 0.30
CA GLU A 55 12.05 25.97 1.40
C GLU A 55 12.91 27.23 1.19
N TYR A 56 13.95 27.13 0.37
CA TYR A 56 14.91 28.21 0.12
C TYR A 56 14.52 29.13 -1.05
N THR A 57 13.41 28.89 -1.76
CA THR A 57 12.96 29.74 -2.88
C THR A 57 11.43 29.72 -3.05
N SER A 58 10.87 30.84 -3.49
CA SER A 58 9.45 30.97 -3.87
C SER A 58 9.16 30.68 -5.34
N ASP A 59 10.18 30.38 -6.15
CA ASP A 59 10.06 30.24 -7.61
C ASP A 59 9.53 28.87 -8.05
N VAL A 60 9.33 27.95 -7.10
CA VAL A 60 8.79 26.61 -7.38
C VAL A 60 7.28 26.70 -7.53
N ILE A 61 6.79 26.42 -8.74
CA ILE A 61 5.36 26.29 -9.01
C ILE A 61 4.93 24.88 -8.64
N GLU A 62 4.17 24.76 -7.55
CA GLU A 62 3.64 23.47 -7.10
C GLU A 62 2.66 22.88 -8.13
N PRO A 63 2.76 21.58 -8.44
CA PRO A 63 1.82 20.92 -9.34
C PRO A 63 0.40 20.87 -8.76
N PRO A 64 -0.64 21.09 -9.58
CA PRO A 64 -2.03 21.04 -9.11
C PRO A 64 -2.41 19.70 -8.46
N TRP A 65 -1.83 18.60 -8.91
CA TRP A 65 -2.12 17.26 -8.40
C TRP A 65 -1.70 17.07 -6.94
N VAL A 66 -0.73 17.84 -6.43
CA VAL A 66 -0.30 17.74 -5.02
C VAL A 66 -1.43 18.11 -4.05
N ASN A 67 -2.38 18.94 -4.52
CA ASN A 67 -3.55 19.36 -3.74
C ASN A 67 -4.79 18.46 -3.96
N TYR A 68 -4.68 17.38 -4.73
CA TYR A 68 -5.82 16.50 -4.98
C TYR A 68 -6.11 15.63 -3.76
N ALA A 69 -7.22 15.93 -3.08
CA ALA A 69 -7.57 15.40 -1.76
C ALA A 69 -8.36 14.08 -1.76
N ARG A 70 -8.67 13.49 -2.92
CA ARG A 70 -9.41 12.22 -2.98
C ARG A 70 -8.46 11.04 -2.96
N LYS A 71 -9.01 9.82 -2.86
CA LYS A 71 -8.26 8.57 -3.03
C LYS A 71 -7.72 8.44 -4.45
N TRP A 72 -6.52 7.91 -4.58
CA TRP A 72 -5.81 7.74 -5.84
C TRP A 72 -5.78 6.26 -6.20
N GLY A 73 -5.66 5.95 -7.48
CA GLY A 73 -5.56 4.56 -7.93
C GLY A 73 -6.90 3.80 -7.94
N PRO A 74 -6.87 2.56 -8.45
CA PRO A 74 -8.04 1.71 -8.54
C PRO A 74 -8.46 1.23 -7.15
N LYS A 75 -9.77 1.17 -6.90
CA LYS A 75 -10.32 0.40 -5.79
C LYS A 75 -10.48 -1.05 -6.23
N ILE A 76 -9.78 -1.97 -5.57
CA ILE A 76 -9.88 -3.40 -5.86
C ILE A 76 -10.61 -4.05 -4.68
N THR A 77 -11.59 -4.89 -4.99
CA THR A 77 -12.28 -5.70 -3.98
C THR A 77 -12.19 -7.15 -4.42
N TYR A 78 -11.56 -7.98 -3.61
CA TYR A 78 -11.41 -9.39 -3.91
C TYR A 78 -12.69 -10.16 -3.57
N GLU A 79 -12.92 -11.29 -4.25
CA GLU A 79 -14.08 -12.15 -3.95
C GLU A 79 -14.06 -12.65 -2.51
N ILE A 80 -12.85 -12.90 -1.97
CA ILE A 80 -12.66 -13.32 -0.58
C ILE A 80 -13.11 -12.25 0.43
N GLY A 81 -12.98 -10.96 0.09
CA GLY A 81 -13.51 -9.87 0.91
C GLY A 81 -15.03 -9.92 1.03
N LYS A 82 -15.73 -10.28 -0.06
CA LYS A 82 -17.20 -10.47 -0.04
C LYS A 82 -17.61 -11.70 0.76
N GLU A 83 -16.79 -12.74 0.78
CA GLU A 83 -17.04 -13.95 1.59
C GLU A 83 -16.84 -13.67 3.09
N ILE A 84 -15.81 -12.90 3.45
CA ILE A 84 -15.58 -12.42 4.82
C ILE A 84 -16.76 -11.58 5.30
N GLU A 85 -17.20 -10.59 4.51
CA GLU A 85 -18.33 -9.71 4.87
C GLU A 85 -19.64 -10.51 5.07
N LYS A 86 -19.88 -11.54 4.26
CA LYS A 86 -21.03 -12.45 4.43
C LYS A 86 -20.92 -13.29 5.70
N LEU A 87 -19.73 -13.77 6.01
CA LEU A 87 -19.46 -14.51 7.24
C LEU A 87 -19.73 -13.62 8.45
N GLU A 88 -19.14 -12.42 8.51
CA GLU A 88 -19.37 -11.45 9.59
C GLU A 88 -20.85 -11.18 9.84
N ASN A 89 -21.62 -10.92 8.77
CA ASN A 89 -23.05 -10.66 8.86
C ASN A 89 -23.89 -11.90 9.30
N SER A 90 -23.33 -13.10 9.17
CA SER A 90 -24.00 -14.35 9.54
C SER A 90 -23.63 -14.85 10.94
N LEU A 91 -22.66 -14.24 11.63
CA LEU A 91 -22.20 -14.70 12.95
C LEU A 91 -23.14 -14.23 14.07
N THR A 92 -23.83 -15.19 14.69
CA THR A 92 -24.56 -14.99 15.95
C THR A 92 -24.15 -16.05 16.98
N GLY A 93 -23.90 -15.64 18.22
CA GLY A 93 -23.62 -16.54 19.36
C GLY A 93 -22.14 -16.95 19.53
N ILE A 94 -21.90 -18.03 20.30
CA ILE A 94 -20.56 -18.45 20.81
C ILE A 94 -19.60 -18.85 19.68
N VAL A 95 -20.09 -19.40 18.56
CA VAL A 95 -19.27 -19.71 17.36
C VAL A 95 -18.81 -18.42 16.66
N GLY A 96 -19.58 -17.33 16.80
CA GLY A 96 -19.23 -15.99 16.36
C GLY A 96 -17.92 -15.48 16.96
N SER A 97 -17.66 -15.79 18.24
CA SER A 97 -16.44 -15.37 18.91
C SER A 97 -15.18 -15.99 18.32
N ALA A 98 -15.19 -17.29 18.01
CA ALA A 98 -14.02 -17.98 17.46
C ALA A 98 -13.72 -17.56 16.01
N ILE A 99 -14.77 -17.35 15.21
CA ILE A 99 -14.63 -16.88 13.82
C ILE A 99 -14.22 -15.41 13.79
N GLY A 100 -14.77 -14.57 14.67
CA GLY A 100 -14.34 -13.18 14.84
C GLY A 100 -12.85 -13.07 15.18
N SER A 101 -12.37 -13.86 16.13
CA SER A 101 -10.94 -13.90 16.47
C SER A 101 -10.04 -14.38 15.33
N LEU A 102 -10.55 -15.17 14.37
CA LEU A 102 -9.79 -15.56 13.19
C LEU A 102 -9.77 -14.45 12.14
N LEU A 103 -10.90 -13.75 11.94
CA LEU A 103 -11.00 -12.61 11.04
C LEU A 103 -10.09 -11.46 11.48
N ASP A 104 -9.96 -11.23 12.79
CA ASP A 104 -9.03 -10.24 13.34
C ASP A 104 -7.54 -10.49 13.02
N ILE A 105 -7.18 -11.73 12.63
CA ILE A 105 -5.79 -12.10 12.27
C ILE A 105 -5.55 -11.95 10.76
N ILE A 106 -6.61 -11.88 9.95
CA ILE A 106 -6.50 -11.76 8.49
C ILE A 106 -6.13 -10.31 8.16
N PRO A 107 -5.03 -10.07 7.41
CA PRO A 107 -4.66 -8.72 6.98
C PRO A 107 -5.79 -8.08 6.16
N THR A 108 -6.10 -6.81 6.44
CA THR A 108 -7.17 -6.07 5.77
C THR A 108 -6.98 -5.97 4.25
N GLU A 109 -5.73 -6.01 3.80
CA GLU A 109 -5.31 -6.04 2.39
C GLU A 109 -5.90 -7.24 1.63
N PHE A 110 -6.28 -8.32 2.34
CA PHE A 110 -6.91 -9.49 1.74
C PHE A 110 -8.35 -9.22 1.29
N SER A 111 -9.03 -8.23 1.89
CA SER A 111 -10.42 -7.90 1.59
C SER A 111 -10.54 -6.90 0.43
N SER A 112 -9.69 -5.88 0.44
CA SER A 112 -9.71 -4.80 -0.54
C SER A 112 -8.40 -4.02 -0.54
N GLU A 113 -8.12 -3.38 -1.66
CA GLU A 113 -7.08 -2.38 -1.79
C GLU A 113 -7.74 -1.04 -2.12
N ASP A 114 -7.54 -0.06 -1.24
CA ASP A 114 -7.87 1.33 -1.47
C ASP A 114 -6.56 2.10 -1.59
N GLY A 115 -6.42 2.94 -2.61
CA GLY A 115 -5.20 3.74 -2.72
C GLY A 115 -5.23 4.99 -1.83
N PRO A 116 -4.04 5.59 -1.61
CA PRO A 116 -3.83 6.68 -0.68
C PRO A 116 -4.76 7.87 -0.92
N THR A 117 -5.08 8.56 0.17
CA THR A 117 -5.51 9.96 0.06
C THR A 117 -4.32 10.80 -0.37
N GLY A 118 -4.55 11.82 -1.20
CA GLY A 118 -3.45 12.53 -1.87
C GLY A 118 -2.33 13.06 -0.97
N PRO A 119 -1.17 13.38 -1.56
CA PRO A 119 0.11 13.46 -0.87
C PRO A 119 0.16 14.46 0.29
N LYS A 120 -0.62 15.55 0.24
CA LYS A 120 -0.73 16.53 1.34
C LYS A 120 -1.62 16.09 2.50
N MET A 121 -2.44 15.07 2.31
CA MET A 121 -3.33 14.54 3.34
C MET A 121 -2.65 13.47 4.20
N LYS A 122 -1.47 12.98 3.79
CA LYS A 122 -0.71 12.01 4.59
C LYS A 122 -0.02 12.76 5.74
N PRO A 123 -0.33 12.44 7.02
CA PRO A 123 0.32 13.09 8.17
C PRO A 123 1.79 12.67 8.31
N GLU A 124 2.12 11.43 7.94
CA GLU A 124 3.46 10.88 7.95
C GLU A 124 3.70 9.95 6.76
N TRP A 125 4.93 9.92 6.26
CA TRP A 125 5.34 9.03 5.17
C TRP A 125 5.93 7.71 5.67
N ASP A 126 6.16 7.56 6.98
CA ASP A 126 6.57 6.31 7.62
C ASP A 126 5.34 5.52 8.09
N GLY A 127 5.35 4.20 7.86
CA GLY A 127 4.31 3.29 8.33
C GLY A 127 3.08 3.14 7.41
N ASP A 128 2.20 2.23 7.81
CA ASP A 128 0.94 1.95 7.12
C ASP A 128 -0.05 3.13 7.20
N GLU A 129 -0.93 3.21 6.21
CA GLU A 129 -2.00 4.19 6.18
C GLU A 129 -2.97 3.95 7.36
N ARG A 130 -3.24 5.01 8.14
CA ARG A 130 -4.17 5.00 9.28
C ARG A 130 -5.61 5.24 8.86
#